data_AF-A0AAN6XU93-F1
#
_entry.id   AF-A0AAN6XU93-F1
#
_cell.length_a   1.000
_cell.length_b   1.000
_cell.length_c   1.000
_cell.angle_alpha   90.00
_cell.angle_beta   90.00
_cell.angle_gamma   90.00
#
_symmetry.space_group_name_H-M   'P 1'
#
loop_
_entity.id
_entity.type
_entity.pdbx_description
1 polymer ?
#
loop_
_entity_poly.entity_id
_entity_poly.type
_entity_poly.pdbx_seq_one_letter_code
_entity_poly.pdbx_strand_id
1 'polypeptide(L)'
;WVGCCVVCRFGGEEQCYHQKDECPRRDSEEWVNIEDGIQRVGKELFGGRRMERFSSCFSCGVPQALCNQWKEEQGDGGRFQQGLGGCCQYQGLLIIILVGSMAKYGEEAMGVIEELMAKDGVDGRGRGGWALWFGKLI
;
A
#
# COMPACT_ATOMS: atom_id res chain seq x y z
N TRP A 1 3.86 -6.41 10.11
CA TRP A 1 3.38 -6.20 8.72
C TRP A 1 4.50 -6.44 7.72
N VAL A 2 5.63 -5.73 7.80
CA VAL A 2 6.80 -6.05 6.96
C VAL A 2 7.24 -7.49 7.20
N GLY A 3 7.40 -8.26 6.11
CA GLY A 3 7.76 -9.67 6.16
C GLY A 3 6.67 -10.61 6.70
N CYS A 4 5.50 -10.11 7.08
CA CYS A 4 4.38 -10.93 7.53
C CYS A 4 3.51 -11.38 6.35
N CYS A 5 3.09 -12.64 6.36
CA CYS A 5 2.05 -13.15 5.47
C CYS A 5 0.71 -12.49 5.79
N VAL A 6 0.13 -11.81 4.79
CA VAL A 6 -1.11 -11.05 4.95
C VAL A 6 -2.31 -11.94 5.29
N VAL A 7 -2.42 -13.11 4.65
CA VAL A 7 -3.51 -14.07 4.89
C VAL A 7 -3.45 -14.60 6.33
N CYS A 8 -2.26 -15.01 6.79
CA CYS A 8 -2.06 -15.50 8.13
C CYS A 8 -2.30 -14.41 9.18
N ARG A 9 -1.79 -13.19 8.93
CA ARG A 9 -1.97 -12.06 9.85
C ARG A 9 -3.44 -11.69 10.04
N PHE A 10 -4.21 -11.57 8.95
CA PHE A 10 -5.67 -11.37 9.02
C PHE A 10 -6.43 -12.60 9.52
N GLY A 11 -5.81 -13.77 9.46
CA GLY A 11 -6.27 -15.00 10.12
C GLY A 11 -6.03 -15.03 11.63
N GLY A 12 -5.41 -14.00 12.21
CA GLY A 12 -5.12 -13.88 13.65
C GLY A 12 -3.76 -14.45 14.08
N GLU A 13 -2.91 -14.88 13.15
CA GLU A 13 -1.59 -15.42 13.49
C GLU A 13 -0.60 -14.29 13.82
N GLU A 14 -0.01 -14.35 15.02
CA GLU A 14 0.96 -13.35 15.46
C GLU A 14 2.35 -13.55 14.87
N GLN A 15 2.78 -14.81 14.68
CA GLN A 15 4.09 -15.19 14.18
C GLN A 15 4.01 -15.75 12.75
N CYS A 16 3.71 -14.89 11.79
CA CYS A 16 3.52 -15.27 10.39
C CYS A 16 4.59 -14.69 9.45
N TYR A 17 5.86 -14.77 9.85
CA TYR A 17 6.98 -14.21 9.08
C TYR A 17 7.47 -15.22 8.03
N HIS A 18 6.83 -15.21 6.88
CA HIS A 18 7.19 -16.09 5.77
C HIS A 18 6.70 -15.51 4.44
N GLN A 19 7.33 -15.93 3.35
CA GLN A 19 6.90 -15.57 2.01
C GLN A 19 5.62 -16.33 1.61
N LYS A 20 5.01 -15.92 0.50
CA LYS A 20 3.83 -16.62 -0.05
C LYS A 20 4.13 -18.10 -0.29
N ASP A 21 5.26 -18.43 -0.90
CA ASP A 21 5.60 -19.82 -1.29
C ASP A 21 5.74 -20.77 -0.08
N GLU A 22 6.05 -20.18 1.08
CA GLU A 22 6.18 -20.87 2.37
C GLU A 22 4.85 -20.93 3.14
N CYS A 23 3.82 -20.22 2.68
CA CYS A 23 2.52 -20.19 3.34
C CYS A 23 1.80 -21.54 3.20
N PRO A 24 1.34 -22.15 4.31
CA PRO A 24 0.52 -23.37 4.25
C PRO A 24 -0.79 -23.18 3.49
N ARG A 25 -1.26 -21.93 3.36
CA ARG A 25 -2.50 -21.56 2.69
C ARG A 25 -2.28 -21.05 1.27
N ARG A 26 -1.07 -21.08 0.71
CA ARG A 26 -0.71 -20.43 -0.58
C ARG A 26 -1.63 -20.77 -1.76
N ASP A 27 -2.24 -21.96 -1.73
CA ASP A 27 -3.13 -22.49 -2.77
C ASP A 27 -4.62 -22.23 -2.45
N SER A 28 -4.93 -21.41 -1.43
CA SER A 28 -6.29 -21.05 -1.05
C SER A 28 -6.89 -20.01 -1.99
N GLU A 29 -8.22 -20.00 -2.10
CA GLU A 29 -8.97 -18.97 -2.83
C GLU A 29 -8.67 -17.55 -2.29
N GLU A 30 -8.41 -17.42 -0.99
CA GLU A 30 -8.00 -16.15 -0.38
C GLU A 30 -6.70 -15.62 -1.00
N TRP A 31 -5.70 -16.48 -1.22
CA TRP A 31 -4.45 -16.06 -1.84
C TRP A 31 -4.63 -15.69 -3.31
N VAL A 32 -5.43 -16.46 -4.07
CA VAL A 32 -5.75 -16.15 -5.47
C VAL A 32 -6.39 -14.76 -5.58
N ASN A 33 -7.41 -14.49 -4.76
CA ASN A 33 -8.10 -13.20 -4.75
C ASN A 33 -7.16 -12.04 -4.36
N ILE A 34 -6.24 -12.27 -3.42
CA ILE A 34 -5.28 -11.26 -3.00
C ILE A 34 -4.26 -10.97 -4.10
N GLU A 35 -3.76 -11.98 -4.81
CA GLU A 35 -2.83 -11.77 -5.91
C GLU A 35 -3.46 -10.99 -7.06
N ASP A 36 -4.67 -11.38 -7.46
CA ASP A 36 -5.44 -10.66 -8.49
C ASP A 36 -5.72 -9.22 -8.06
N GLY A 37 -6.08 -9.01 -6.79
CA GLY A 37 -6.29 -7.69 -6.22
C GLY A 37 -5.02 -6.83 -6.20
N ILE A 38 -3.87 -7.40 -5.84
CA ILE A 38 -2.58 -6.67 -5.84
C ILE A 38 -2.22 -6.21 -7.25
N GLN A 39 -2.40 -7.07 -8.25
CA GLN A 39 -2.11 -6.71 -9.65
C GLN A 39 -3.03 -5.60 -10.15
N ARG A 40 -4.33 -5.70 -9.87
CA ARG A 40 -5.33 -4.71 -10.28
C ARG A 40 -5.12 -3.35 -9.59
N VAL A 41 -5.07 -3.36 -8.26
CA VAL A 41 -4.91 -2.15 -7.44
C VAL A 41 -3.53 -1.53 -7.67
N GLY A 42 -2.48 -2.33 -7.79
CA GLY A 42 -1.14 -1.85 -8.10
C GLY A 42 -1.08 -1.10 -9.41
N LYS A 43 -1.74 -1.60 -10.46
CA LYS A 43 -1.81 -0.91 -11.75
C LYS A 43 -2.56 0.42 -11.68
N GLU A 44 -3.63 0.50 -10.88
CA GLU A 44 -4.42 1.72 -10.70
C GLU A 44 -3.70 2.78 -9.84
N LEU A 45 -3.03 2.35 -8.76
CA LEU A 45 -2.30 3.23 -7.85
C LEU A 45 -0.95 3.70 -8.41
N PHE A 46 -0.25 2.86 -9.18
CA PHE A 46 1.12 3.12 -9.65
C PHE A 46 1.24 3.30 -11.17
N GLY A 47 0.13 3.23 -11.91
CA GLY A 47 0.09 3.50 -13.35
C GLY A 47 0.23 4.98 -13.72
N GLY A 48 0.17 5.89 -12.74
CA GLY A 48 0.35 7.33 -12.94
C GLY A 48 1.81 7.69 -13.23
N ARG A 49 2.07 8.42 -14.33
CA ARG A 49 3.43 8.83 -14.75
C ARG A 49 3.93 10.15 -14.14
N ARG A 50 3.10 10.88 -13.39
CA ARG A 50 3.45 12.19 -12.83
C ARG A 50 3.36 12.16 -11.31
N MET A 51 4.49 12.43 -10.64
CA MET A 51 4.54 12.61 -9.19
C MET A 51 4.14 14.05 -8.87
N GLU A 52 2.96 14.19 -8.29
CA GLU A 52 2.53 15.45 -7.66
C GLU A 52 3.09 15.51 -6.24
N ARG A 53 3.09 16.71 -5.64
CA ARG A 53 3.40 16.91 -4.21
C ARG A 53 2.56 15.93 -3.37
N PHE A 54 3.19 15.28 -2.38
CA PHE A 54 2.55 14.32 -1.47
C PHE A 54 2.09 13.02 -2.15
N SER A 55 2.88 12.49 -3.08
CA SER A 55 2.63 11.16 -3.64
C SER A 55 3.13 10.05 -2.70
N SER A 56 2.50 8.88 -2.73
CA SER A 56 3.07 7.67 -2.15
C SER A 56 4.23 7.11 -2.99
N CYS A 57 5.10 6.32 -2.37
CA CYS A 57 6.13 5.58 -3.10
C CYS A 57 5.48 4.59 -4.05
N PHE A 58 5.89 4.62 -5.32
CA PHE A 58 5.30 3.76 -6.36
C PHE A 58 5.60 2.26 -6.23
N SER A 59 6.47 1.88 -5.29
CA SER A 59 6.83 0.49 -5.07
C SER A 59 6.15 -0.11 -3.84
N CYS A 60 5.84 0.70 -2.82
CA CYS A 60 5.25 0.21 -1.57
C CYS A 60 3.95 0.87 -1.15
N GLY A 61 3.57 1.97 -1.78
CA GLY A 61 2.39 2.77 -1.43
C GLY A 61 2.53 3.61 -0.16
N VAL A 62 3.61 3.49 0.62
CA VAL A 62 3.79 4.33 1.83
C VAL A 62 4.25 5.76 1.48
N PRO A 63 4.08 6.75 2.38
CA PRO A 63 4.62 8.10 2.18
C PRO A 63 6.09 8.10 1.80
N GLN A 64 6.48 8.96 0.86
CA GLN A 64 7.87 9.05 0.37
C GLN A 64 8.88 9.28 1.49
N ALA A 65 8.53 10.07 2.51
CA ALA A 65 9.40 10.34 3.66
C ALA A 65 9.76 9.10 4.50
N LEU A 66 8.98 8.01 4.38
CA LEU A 66 9.22 6.75 5.10
C LEU A 66 10.00 5.74 4.25
N CYS A 67 10.17 5.97 2.95
CA CYS A 67 10.73 5.00 2.02
C CYS A 67 12.15 5.39 1.60
N ASN A 68 13.11 4.48 1.80
CA ASN A 68 14.54 4.71 1.56
C ASN A 68 14.89 4.90 0.07
N GLN A 69 13.94 4.65 -0.83
CA GLN A 69 14.09 4.93 -2.25
C GLN A 69 14.10 6.43 -2.56
N TRP A 70 13.48 7.24 -1.70
CA TRP A 70 13.26 8.66 -1.95
C TRP A 70 14.14 9.51 -1.04
N LYS A 71 14.71 10.57 -1.60
CA LYS A 71 15.43 11.61 -0.88
C LYS A 71 14.70 12.92 -1.09
N GLU A 72 14.52 13.62 0.01
CA GLU A 72 13.91 14.94 0.01
C GLU A 72 14.80 15.99 -0.68
N GLU A 73 14.20 16.90 -1.44
CA GLU A 73 14.93 17.95 -2.16
C GLU A 73 15.29 19.14 -1.26
N GLN A 74 14.34 19.62 -0.44
CA GLN A 74 14.45 20.90 0.27
C GLN A 74 14.27 20.82 1.79
N GLY A 75 13.96 19.65 2.36
CA GLY A 75 13.77 19.49 3.81
C GLY A 75 12.41 19.97 4.36
N ASP A 76 11.43 20.25 3.49
CA ASP A 76 10.12 20.85 3.81
C ASP A 76 8.91 19.87 3.79
N GLY A 77 9.17 18.58 3.66
CA GLY A 77 8.23 17.48 3.45
C GLY A 77 7.56 17.47 2.07
N GLY A 78 7.97 18.34 1.15
CA GLY A 78 7.20 18.66 -0.06
C GLY A 78 7.59 17.83 -1.28
N ARG A 79 8.87 17.89 -1.68
CA ARG A 79 9.36 17.27 -2.91
C ARG A 79 10.40 16.21 -2.65
N PHE A 80 10.26 15.10 -3.35
CA PHE A 80 11.13 13.95 -3.25
C PHE A 80 11.64 13.56 -4.65
N GLN A 81 12.92 13.22 -4.70
CA GLN A 81 13.58 12.63 -5.87
C GLN A 81 14.12 11.25 -5.52
N GLN A 82 14.36 10.41 -6.52
CA GLN A 82 14.94 9.10 -6.27
C GLN A 82 16.38 9.28 -5.75
N GLY A 83 16.67 8.68 -4.59
CA GLY A 83 18.02 8.68 -4.03
C GLY A 83 18.97 7.80 -4.86
N LEU A 84 20.22 8.24 -5.04
CA LEU A 84 21.24 7.41 -5.69
C LEU A 84 21.43 6.11 -4.88
N GLY A 85 21.16 4.96 -5.49
CA GLY A 85 21.22 3.65 -4.81
C GLY A 85 20.08 3.37 -3.83
N GLY A 86 19.03 4.20 -3.80
CA GLY A 86 17.86 3.98 -2.95
C GLY A 86 17.04 2.78 -3.41
N CYS A 87 16.79 1.84 -2.49
CA CYS A 87 15.89 0.70 -2.70
C CYS A 87 14.66 0.82 -1.81
N CYS A 88 13.50 0.39 -2.30
CA CYS A 88 12.30 0.29 -1.49
C CYS A 88 12.44 -0.82 -0.46
N GLN A 89 12.32 -0.50 0.83
CA GLN A 89 12.40 -1.47 1.92
C GLN A 89 11.05 -2.11 2.29
N TYR A 90 9.97 -1.66 1.67
CA TYR A 90 8.59 -2.05 1.98
C TYR A 90 7.81 -2.53 0.75
N GLN A 91 8.47 -3.16 -0.22
CA GLN A 91 7.88 -3.53 -1.50
C GLN A 91 6.45 -4.09 -1.36
N GLY A 92 5.49 -3.45 -2.02
CA GLY A 92 4.07 -3.83 -2.05
C GLY A 92 3.30 -3.69 -0.72
N LEU A 93 3.91 -3.23 0.38
CA LEU A 93 3.36 -3.33 1.73
C LEU A 93 1.93 -2.79 1.85
N LEU A 94 1.69 -1.55 1.42
CA LEU A 94 0.38 -0.93 1.63
C LEU A 94 -0.70 -1.55 0.75
N ILE A 95 -0.34 -1.96 -0.48
CA ILE A 95 -1.26 -2.65 -1.40
C ILE A 95 -1.67 -3.98 -0.80
N ILE A 96 -0.69 -4.75 -0.30
CA ILE A 96 -0.92 -6.07 0.27
C ILE A 96 -1.88 -5.95 1.46
N ILE A 97 -1.67 -4.96 2.34
CA ILE A 97 -2.56 -4.72 3.49
C ILE A 97 -3.96 -4.33 3.03
N LEU A 98 -4.07 -3.39 2.07
CA LEU A 98 -5.34 -2.92 1.53
C LEU A 98 -6.14 -4.05 0.87
N VAL A 99 -5.49 -4.82 0.00
CA VAL A 99 -6.13 -5.93 -0.70
C VAL A 99 -6.47 -7.05 0.27
N GLY A 100 -5.58 -7.36 1.23
CA GLY A 100 -5.85 -8.34 2.27
C GLY A 100 -7.04 -7.96 3.16
N SER A 101 -7.19 -6.68 3.51
CA SER A 101 -8.34 -6.22 4.30
C SER A 101 -9.63 -6.28 3.48
N MET A 102 -9.61 -5.86 2.21
CA MET A 102 -10.76 -5.99 1.32
C MET A 102 -11.16 -7.46 1.09
N ALA A 103 -10.18 -8.35 0.91
CA ALA A 103 -10.44 -9.78 0.75
C ALA A 103 -11.04 -10.40 2.01
N LYS A 104 -10.63 -9.95 3.20
CA LYS A 104 -11.09 -10.49 4.48
C LYS A 104 -12.43 -9.93 4.94
N TYR A 105 -12.61 -8.61 4.84
CA TYR A 105 -13.71 -7.87 5.46
C TYR A 105 -14.68 -7.26 4.43
N GLY A 106 -14.38 -7.37 3.14
CA GLY A 106 -15.27 -6.92 2.06
C GLY A 106 -15.62 -5.43 2.15
N GLU A 107 -16.92 -5.14 2.06
CA GLU A 107 -17.45 -3.77 2.06
C GLU A 107 -17.19 -3.00 3.36
N GLU A 108 -17.03 -3.69 4.50
CA GLU A 108 -16.72 -3.03 5.78
C GLU A 108 -15.37 -2.33 5.73
N ALA A 109 -14.34 -3.00 5.19
CA ALA A 109 -13.02 -2.39 5.01
C ALA A 109 -13.09 -1.17 4.08
N MET A 110 -13.86 -1.25 3.00
CA MET A 110 -14.04 -0.14 2.08
C MET A 110 -14.75 1.05 2.73
N GLY A 111 -15.81 0.80 3.49
CA GLY A 111 -16.54 1.86 4.20
C GLY A 111 -15.66 2.61 5.20
N VAL A 112 -14.84 1.89 5.97
CA VAL A 112 -13.89 2.50 6.91
C VAL A 112 -12.86 3.36 6.17
N ILE A 113 -12.32 2.88 5.04
CA ILE A 113 -11.32 3.64 4.29
C ILE A 113 -11.95 4.89 3.67
N GLU A 114 -13.14 4.79 3.08
CA GLU A 114 -13.85 5.94 2.54
C GLU A 114 -14.14 6.99 3.62
N GLU A 115 -14.51 6.57 4.84
CA GLU A 115 -14.72 7.48 5.97
C GLU A 115 -13.43 8.20 6.38
N LEU A 116 -12.30 7.49 6.45
CA LEU A 116 -11.00 8.09 6.78
C LEU A 116 -10.55 9.08 5.70
N MET A 117 -10.68 8.72 4.42
CA MET A 117 -10.38 9.61 3.30
C MET A 117 -11.25 10.88 3.35
N ALA A 118 -12.55 10.73 3.63
CA ALA A 118 -13.47 11.86 3.75
C ALA A 118 -13.09 12.80 4.91
N LYS A 119 -12.69 12.25 6.07
CA LYS A 119 -12.18 13.05 7.21
C LYS A 119 -10.94 13.87 6.83
N ASP A 120 -10.10 13.35 5.94
CA ASP A 120 -8.92 14.04 5.43
C ASP A 120 -9.20 14.94 4.21
N GLY A 121 -10.47 15.13 3.86
CA GLY A 121 -10.91 15.95 2.75
C GLY A 121 -10.56 15.40 1.36
N VAL A 122 -10.37 14.08 1.24
CA VAL A 122 -10.02 13.40 -0.02
C VAL A 122 -11.21 12.58 -0.51
N ASP A 123 -11.59 12.78 -1.78
CA ASP A 123 -12.56 11.92 -2.45
C ASP A 123 -11.87 10.66 -3.03
N GLY A 124 -12.15 9.50 -2.44
CA GLY A 124 -11.63 8.20 -2.88
C GLY A 124 -12.17 7.70 -4.22
N ARG A 125 -13.22 8.34 -4.77
CA ARG A 125 -13.77 8.01 -6.10
C ARG A 125 -13.11 8.80 -7.22
N GLY A 126 -12.33 9.82 -6.90
CA GLY A 126 -11.56 10.62 -7.84
C GLY A 126 -10.28 9.92 -8.31
N ARG A 127 -9.87 10.15 -9.57
CA ARG A 127 -8.58 9.65 -10.09
C ARG A 127 -7.43 10.19 -9.24
N GLY A 128 -6.64 9.29 -8.65
CA GLY A 128 -5.46 9.64 -7.87
C GLY A 128 -5.71 10.00 -6.40
N GLY A 129 -6.97 10.01 -5.92
CA GLY A 129 -7.29 10.32 -4.52
C GLY A 129 -6.58 9.39 -3.53
N TRP A 130 -6.53 8.10 -3.83
CA TRP A 130 -5.81 7.10 -3.02
C TRP A 130 -4.30 7.34 -2.95
N ALA A 131 -3.67 7.65 -4.08
CA ALA A 131 -2.22 7.89 -4.13
C ALA A 131 -1.83 9.15 -3.33
N LEU A 132 -2.67 10.19 -3.37
CA LEU A 132 -2.50 11.40 -2.57
C LEU A 132 -2.75 11.15 -1.08
N TRP A 133 -3.82 10.43 -0.76
CA TRP A 133 -4.17 10.13 0.63
C TRP A 133 -3.09 9.31 1.32
N PHE A 134 -2.60 8.25 0.67
CA PHE A 134 -1.49 7.44 1.17
C PHE A 134 -0.15 8.18 1.24
N GLY A 135 0.02 9.28 0.50
CA GLY A 135 1.23 10.09 0.53
C GLY A 135 1.26 11.12 1.67
N LYS A 136 0.13 11.39 2.34
CA LYS A 136 0.09 12.27 3.52
C LYS A 136 0.76 11.55 4.69
N LEU A 137 1.72 12.21 5.35
CA LEU A 137 2.15 11.80 6.68
C LEU A 137 1.10 12.28 7.69
N ILE A 138 0.67 11.35 8.55
CA ILE A 138 -0.24 11.58 9.68
C ILE A 138 0.46 12.46 10.72
#